data_AF-A0A7V2UHP8-F1
#
_entry.id   AF-A0A7V2UHP8-F1
#
_cell.length_a   1.000
_cell.length_b   1.000
_cell.length_c   1.000
_cell.angle_alpha   90.00
_cell.angle_beta   90.00
_cell.angle_gamma   90.00
#
_symmetry.space_group_name_H-M   'P 1'
#
loop_
_entity.id
_entity.type
_entity.pdbx_description
1 polymer ?
#
loop_
_entity_poly.entity_id
_entity_poly.type
_entity_poly.pdbx_seq_one_letter_code
_entity_poly.pdbx_strand_id
1 'polypeptide(L)'
;KRTCIVIIETTTDGTSGAGQTQSTQQMGIVVDAVSEVLEIPPAEIEPPPAFGARIRIDFIKGMGKIAGRFVVILDVNRILSIDEVAVVSAMQQDALT
;
A
#
# COMPACT_ATOMS: atom_id res chain seq x y z
N LYS A 1 -6.36 -20.78 12.87
CA LYS A 1 -6.35 -19.38 12.39
C LYS A 1 -6.78 -19.38 10.94
N ARG A 2 -7.77 -18.58 10.54
CA ARG A 2 -8.09 -18.37 9.13
C ARG A 2 -7.24 -17.21 8.66
N THR A 3 -6.47 -17.41 7.61
CA THR A 3 -5.65 -16.35 7.00
C THR A 3 -6.49 -15.71 5.91
N CYS A 4 -6.63 -14.39 5.94
CA CYS A 4 -7.26 -13.64 4.87
C CYS A 4 -6.17 -13.05 3.97
N ILE A 5 -6.40 -13.06 2.67
CA ILE A 5 -5.48 -12.46 1.69
C ILE A 5 -6.26 -11.39 0.95
N VAL A 6 -5.76 -10.15 1.00
CA VAL A 6 -6.25 -9.04 0.18
C VAL A 6 -5.44 -9.02 -1.10
N ILE A 7 -6.09 -9.26 -2.24
CA ILE A 7 -5.44 -9.20 -3.54
C ILE A 7 -5.56 -7.77 -4.07
N ILE A 8 -4.43 -7.18 -4.44
CA ILE A 8 -4.34 -5.83 -4.99
C ILE A 8 -3.66 -5.94 -6.35
N GLU A 9 -4.21 -5.25 -7.34
CA GLU A 9 -3.57 -5.04 -8.62
C GLU A 9 -2.93 -3.66 -8.64
N THR A 10 -1.66 -3.60 -9.02
CA THR A 10 -0.94 -2.35 -9.25
C THR A 10 -0.47 -2.30 -10.70
N THR A 11 -0.54 -1.11 -11.29
CA THR A 11 0.07 -0.84 -12.59
C THR A 11 1.45 -0.25 -12.35
N THR A 12 2.50 -0.98 -12.72
CA THR A 12 3.86 -0.43 -12.68
C THR A 12 4.19 0.18 -14.04
N ASP A 13 4.50 1.47 -14.03
CA ASP A 13 5.04 2.17 -15.18
C ASP A 13 6.54 1.85 -15.24
N GLY A 14 6.89 0.69 -15.79
CA GLY A 14 8.27 0.27 -15.92
C GLY A 14 9.06 1.23 -16.79
N THR A 15 9.92 2.06 -16.18
CA THR A 15 10.95 2.84 -16.90
C THR A 15 12.12 1.93 -17.28
N SER A 16 11.85 0.92 -18.12
CA SER A 16 12.92 0.18 -18.80
C SER A 16 13.05 0.75 -20.21
N GLY A 17 14.24 1.24 -20.55
CA GLY A 17 14.52 1.84 -21.86
C GLY A 17 14.09 0.93 -23.00
N ALA A 18 13.40 1.52 -23.98
CA ALA A 18 12.73 0.90 -25.13
C ALA A 18 11.37 0.24 -24.83
N GLY A 19 10.34 1.08 -24.73
CA GLY A 19 8.92 0.68 -24.78
C GLY A 19 8.22 0.80 -23.43
N GLN A 20 7.23 1.71 -23.34
CA GLN A 20 6.32 1.78 -22.20
C GLN A 20 5.42 0.55 -22.21
N THR A 21 5.88 -0.54 -21.57
CA THR A 21 5.05 -1.74 -21.39
C THR A 21 4.33 -1.61 -20.05
N GLN A 22 3.08 -1.15 -20.10
CA GLN A 22 2.16 -1.15 -18.96
C GLN A 22 2.02 -2.60 -18.47
N SER A 23 2.63 -2.90 -17.33
CA SER A 23 2.54 -4.24 -16.73
C SER A 23 1.64 -4.16 -15.51
N THR A 24 0.58 -4.97 -15.49
CA THR A 24 -0.25 -5.15 -14.30
C THR A 24 0.36 -6.23 -13.42
N GLN A 25 0.66 -5.88 -12.18
CA GLN A 25 1.20 -6.80 -11.19
C GLN A 25 0.16 -7.05 -10.11
N GLN A 26 -0.15 -8.31 -9.87
CA GLN A 26 -1.03 -8.72 -8.77
C GLN A 26 -0.21 -9.10 -7.55
N MET A 27 -0.59 -8.58 -6.39
CA MET A 27 0.06 -8.83 -5.10
C MET A 27 -0.98 -9.25 -4.07
N GLY A 28 -0.61 -10.18 -3.19
CA GLY A 28 -1.44 -10.62 -2.07
C GLY A 28 -0.89 -10.10 -0.74
N ILE A 29 -1.69 -9.35 0.00
CA ILE A 29 -1.37 -8.93 1.37
C ILE A 29 -2.05 -9.88 2.35
N VAL A 30 -1.24 -10.51 3.21
CA VAL A 30 -1.75 -11.35 4.30
C VAL A 30 -2.25 -10.45 5.44
N VAL A 31 -3.50 -10.65 5.85
CA VAL A 31 -4.12 -9.92 6.96
C VAL A 31 -4.75 -10.88 7.96
N ASP A 32 -4.87 -10.42 9.21
CA ASP A 32 -5.46 -11.21 10.29
C ASP A 32 -6.96 -11.46 10.07
N ALA A 33 -7.69 -10.44 9.58
CA ALA A 33 -9.11 -10.52 9.25
C ALA A 33 -9.54 -9.36 8.35
N VAL A 34 -10.65 -9.55 7.62
CA VAL A 34 -11.38 -8.48 6.94
C VAL A 34 -12.70 -8.29 7.69
N SER A 35 -13.01 -7.05 8.10
CA SER A 35 -14.19 -6.77 8.92
C SER A 35 -15.42 -6.47 8.06
N GLU A 36 -15.38 -5.38 7.31
CA GLU A 36 -16.50 -4.86 6.50
C GLU A 36 -15.98 -3.94 5.39
N VAL A 37 -16.79 -3.70 4.36
CA VAL A 37 -16.51 -2.72 3.30
C VAL A 37 -17.28 -1.44 3.66
N LEU A 38 -16.56 -0.33 3.77
CA LEU A 38 -17.12 0.97 4.16
C LEU A 38 -16.94 1.97 3.02
N GLU A 39 -17.99 2.73 2.73
CA GLU A 39 -17.90 3.92 1.90
C GLU A 39 -17.65 5.12 2.81
N ILE A 40 -16.59 5.88 2.51
CA ILE A 40 -16.15 7.02 3.34
C ILE A 40 -16.31 8.30 2.50
N PRO A 41 -17.23 9.20 2.86
CA PRO A 41 -17.34 10.49 2.19
C PRO A 41 -16.02 11.28 2.31
N PRO A 42 -15.59 12.02 1.27
CA PRO A 42 -14.37 12.82 1.34
C PRO A 42 -14.34 13.83 2.49
N ALA A 43 -15.51 14.34 2.90
CA ALA A 43 -15.65 15.27 4.02
C ALA A 43 -15.35 14.63 5.40
N GLU A 44 -15.38 13.31 5.49
CA GLU A 44 -15.02 12.55 6.71
C GLU A 44 -13.54 12.12 6.71
N ILE A 45 -12.77 12.52 5.69
CA ILE A 45 -11.34 12.24 5.58
C ILE A 45 -10.56 13.46 6.07
N GLU A 46 -9.90 13.30 7.20
CA GLU A 46 -8.96 14.26 7.77
C GLU A 46 -7.52 13.95 7.30
N PRO A 47 -6.63 14.96 7.26
CA PRO A 47 -5.23 14.74 6.90
C PRO A 47 -4.52 13.80 7.88
N PRO A 48 -3.44 13.12 7.45
CA PRO A 48 -2.63 12.29 8.33
C PRO A 48 -2.14 13.07 9.56
N PRO A 49 -2.03 12.43 10.75
CA PRO A 49 -1.49 13.09 11.92
C PRO A 49 -0.02 13.45 11.71
N ALA A 50 0.37 14.63 12.18
CA ALA A 50 1.74 15.14 12.01
C ALA A 50 2.79 14.38 12.85
N PHE A 51 2.38 13.62 13.87
CA PHE A 51 3.28 12.93 14.79
C PHE A 51 2.59 11.76 15.50
N GLY A 52 3.38 10.77 15.95
CA GLY A 52 2.94 9.77 16.94
C GLY A 52 2.31 8.49 16.40
N ALA A 53 2.24 8.30 15.08
CA ALA A 53 1.78 7.03 14.52
C ALA A 53 2.90 5.97 14.57
N ARG A 54 2.57 4.75 15.02
CA ARG A 54 3.45 3.57 14.89
C ARG A 54 3.73 3.18 13.43
N ILE A 55 2.91 3.68 12.51
CA ILE A 55 3.02 3.49 11.05
C ILE A 55 3.77 4.70 10.49
N ARG A 56 4.66 4.50 9.51
CA ARG A 56 5.31 5.64 8.83
C ARG A 56 4.24 6.50 8.17
N ILE A 57 4.26 7.79 8.49
CA ILE A 57 3.27 8.78 7.99
C ILE A 57 3.22 8.78 6.46
N ASP A 58 4.35 8.47 5.81
CA ASP A 58 4.46 8.37 4.35
C ASP A 58 3.52 7.32 3.72
N PHE A 59 3.01 6.37 4.49
CA PHE A 59 2.08 5.33 4.05
C PHE A 59 0.62 5.66 4.35
N ILE A 60 0.34 6.78 5.03
CA ILE A 60 -1.01 7.17 5.42
C ILE A 60 -1.51 8.19 4.39
N LYS A 61 -2.56 7.82 3.67
CA LYS A 61 -3.28 8.73 2.77
C LYS A 61 -4.14 9.72 3.55
N GLY A 62 -4.71 9.30 4.68
CA GLY A 62 -5.55 10.13 5.55
C GLY A 62 -6.16 9.35 6.71
N MET A 63 -7.00 10.04 7.48
CA MET A 63 -7.74 9.50 8.63
C MET A 63 -9.23 9.62 8.37
N GLY A 64 -9.95 8.50 8.30
CA GLY A 64 -11.41 8.48 8.23
C GLY A 64 -12.04 8.56 9.62
N LYS A 65 -13.04 9.43 9.81
CA LYS A 65 -13.78 9.54 11.07
C LYS A 65 -15.22 9.09 10.89
N ILE A 66 -15.49 7.82 11.19
CA ILE A 66 -16.77 7.16 10.88
C ILE A 66 -17.41 6.67 12.17
N ALA A 67 -18.64 7.10 12.46
CA ALA A 67 -19.38 6.70 13.66
C ALA A 67 -18.58 6.86 14.97
N GLY A 68 -17.78 7.93 15.08
CA GLY A 68 -16.93 8.22 16.24
C GLY A 68 -15.67 7.34 16.34
N ARG A 69 -15.38 6.50 15.34
CA ARG A 69 -14.16 5.70 15.25
C ARG A 69 -13.19 6.33 14.25
N PHE A 70 -11.90 6.23 14.54
CA PHE A 70 -10.84 6.61 13.61
C PHE A 70 -10.36 5.41 12.82
N VAL A 71 -10.31 5.53 11.50
CA VAL A 71 -9.82 4.51 10.57
C VAL A 71 -8.63 5.10 9.81
N VAL A 72 -7.51 4.39 9.80
CA VAL A 72 -6.33 4.79 9.03
C VAL A 72 -6.54 4.38 7.58
N ILE A 73 -6.43 5.33 6.65
CA ILE A 73 -6.51 5.09 5.21
C ILE A 73 -5.07 4.99 4.68
N LEU A 74 -4.68 3.83 4.17
CA LEU A 74 -3.34 3.58 3.68
C LEU A 74 -3.19 3.97 2.20
N ASP A 75 -2.01 4.47 1.84
CA ASP A 75 -1.59 4.69 0.45
C ASP A 75 -0.89 3.44 -0.08
N VAL A 76 -1.65 2.58 -0.75
CA VAL A 76 -1.15 1.31 -1.29
C VAL A 76 -0.05 1.54 -2.33
N ASN A 77 -0.16 2.57 -3.18
CA ASN A 77 0.84 2.83 -4.22
C ASN A 77 2.22 3.13 -3.60
N ARG A 78 2.25 3.91 -2.50
CA ARG A 78 3.49 4.21 -1.78
C ARG A 78 4.05 3.01 -1.03
N ILE A 79 3.18 2.19 -0.44
CA ILE A 79 3.59 0.97 0.25
C ILE A 79 4.28 0.01 -0.72
N LEU A 80 3.65 -0.26 -1.87
CA LEU A 80 4.17 -1.18 -2.86
C LEU A 80 5.42 -0.65 -3.59
N SER A 81 5.52 0.67 -3.80
CA SER A 81 6.69 1.28 -4.45
C SER A 81 7.97 1.15 -3.60
N ILE A 82 7.87 1.23 -2.27
CA ILE A 82 9.05 1.01 -1.41
C ILE A 82 9.47 -0.46 -1.40
N ASP A 83 8.52 -1.38 -1.39
CA ASP A 83 8.82 -2.81 -1.47
C ASP A 83 9.48 -3.16 -2.81
N GLU A 84 9.10 -2.52 -3.92
CA GLU A 84 9.78 -2.67 -5.21
C GLU A 84 11.24 -2.21 -5.14
N VAL A 85 11.54 -1.08 -4.50
CA VAL A 85 12.93 -0.61 -4.30
C VAL A 85 13.72 -1.58 -3.41
N ALA A 86 13.11 -2.12 -2.36
CA ALA A 86 13.76 -3.07 -1.46
C ALA A 86 14.04 -4.42 -2.16
N VAL A 87 13.12 -4.89 -3.00
CA VAL A 87 13.26 -6.14 -3.77
C VAL A 87 14.27 -5.99 -4.91
N VAL A 88 14.27 -4.87 -5.65
CA VAL A 88 15.27 -4.61 -6.69
C VAL A 88 16.68 -4.50 -6.11
N SER A 89 16.81 -3.94 -4.90
CA SER A 89 18.09 -3.90 -4.17
C SER A 89 18.60 -5.30 -3.79
N ALA A 90 17.70 -6.21 -3.42
CA ALA A 90 18.05 -7.59 -3.05
C ALA A 90 18.39 -8.45 -4.28
N MET A 91 17.71 -8.25 -5.41
CA MET A 91 17.96 -9.03 -6.63
C MET A 91 19.26 -8.63 -7.37
N GLN A 92 19.86 -7.47 -7.09
CA GLN A 92 21.17 -7.10 -7.64
C GLN A 92 22.37 -7.74 -6.90
N GLN A 93 22.17 -8.35 -5.73
CA GLN A 93 23.26 -8.99 -4.97
C GLN A 93 23.48 -10.48 -5.30
N ASP A 94 22.53 -11.16 -5.93
CA ASP A 94 22.68 -12.56 -6.35
C ASP A 94 23.33 -12.73 -7.74
N ALA A 95 23.53 -11.65 -8.49
CA ALA A 95 24.20 -11.70 -9.80
C ALA A 95 25.74 -11.52 -9.73
N LEU A 96 26.32 -11.43 -8.52
CA LEU A 96 27.76 -11.22 -8.33
C LEU A 96 28.46 -12.22 -7.39
N THR A 97 27.85 -13.37 -7.09
CA THR A 97 28.51 -14.45 -6.33
C THR A 97 28.61 -15.74 -7.14
#